data_AF-A0A387HSK3-F1
#
_entry.id   AF-A0A387HSK3-F1
#
_cell.length_a   1.000
_cell.length_b   1.000
_cell.length_c   1.000
_cell.angle_alpha   90.00
_cell.angle_beta   90.00
_cell.angle_gamma   90.00
#
_symmetry.space_group_name_H-M   'P 1'
#
loop_
_entity.id
_entity.type
_entity.pdbx_description
1 polymer ?
#
loop_
_entity_poly.entity_id
_entity_poly.type
_entity_poly.pdbx_seq_one_letter_code
_entity_poly.pdbx_strand_id
1 'polypeptide(L)'
;MRWGSGTLYDQLTINSTGGAFIAANALDGGTGHGWQGANNMFWNTKAATYTILAPPTANNWAYGITGKQVKGKHDDGLPTTPALATIVSPGKPVIPASLYEQQTAERN
;
A
#
# COMPACT_ATOMS: atom_id res chain seq x y z
N MET A 1 -14.47 -11.69 -4.88
CA MET A 1 -13.12 -11.26 -5.31
C MET A 1 -13.16 -9.81 -5.79
N ARG A 2 -12.45 -8.91 -5.10
CA ARG A 2 -12.19 -7.54 -5.57
C ARG A 2 -10.69 -7.35 -5.50
N TRP A 3 -10.06 -7.31 -6.67
CA TRP A 3 -8.63 -7.03 -6.82
C TRP A 3 -8.48 -5.84 -7.77
N GLY A 4 -7.36 -5.13 -7.66
CA GLY A 4 -7.02 -4.02 -8.55
C GLY A 4 -5.52 -3.97 -8.79
N SER A 5 -5.12 -3.39 -9.91
CA SER A 5 -3.70 -3.22 -10.26
C SER A 5 -3.44 -1.84 -10.84
N GLY A 6 -2.24 -1.30 -10.60
CA GLY A 6 -1.79 -0.06 -11.23
C GLY A 6 -2.46 1.21 -10.68
N THR A 7 -2.99 1.17 -9.46
CA THR A 7 -3.66 2.33 -8.86
C THR A 7 -2.66 3.25 -8.18
N LEU A 8 -2.74 4.54 -8.48
CA LEU A 8 -2.05 5.60 -7.75
C LEU A 8 -2.98 6.19 -6.69
N TYR A 9 -2.57 6.11 -5.43
CA TYR A 9 -3.14 6.84 -4.31
C TYR A 9 -2.19 7.99 -3.97
N ASP A 10 -2.55 9.21 -4.36
CA ASP A 10 -1.70 10.38 -4.17
C ASP A 10 -2.30 11.33 -3.13
N GLN A 11 -1.52 11.70 -2.11
CA GLN A 11 -1.90 12.62 -1.04
C GLN A 11 -3.20 12.22 -0.27
N LEU A 12 -3.64 10.97 -0.38
CA LEU A 12 -4.91 10.54 0.22
C LEU A 12 -4.79 10.37 1.74
N THR A 13 -5.74 10.94 2.47
CA THR A 13 -5.86 10.79 3.92
C THR A 13 -7.16 10.08 4.30
N ILE A 14 -7.05 8.97 5.03
CA ILE A 14 -8.19 8.26 5.64
C ILE A 14 -8.30 8.70 7.10
N ASN A 15 -9.34 9.48 7.41
CA ASN A 15 -9.54 10.12 8.73
C ASN A 15 -10.25 9.26 9.78
N SER A 16 -10.65 8.02 9.46
CA SER A 16 -11.32 7.15 10.42
C SER A 16 -10.33 6.52 11.41
N THR A 17 -10.75 6.36 12.67
CA THR A 17 -9.93 5.81 13.78
C THR A 17 -9.37 4.41 13.49
N GLY A 18 -10.06 3.63 12.65
CA GLY A 18 -9.62 2.31 12.16
C GLY A 18 -9.31 2.29 10.66
N GLY A 19 -9.14 3.45 10.03
CA GLY A 19 -8.87 3.57 8.60
C GLY A 19 -7.55 2.91 8.22
N ALA A 20 -7.56 2.16 7.12
CA ALA A 20 -6.40 1.41 6.68
C ALA A 20 -6.22 1.44 5.16
N PHE A 21 -4.96 1.54 4.73
CA PHE A 21 -4.56 1.13 3.39
C PHE A 21 -4.17 -0.34 3.42
N ILE A 22 -4.82 -1.15 2.58
CA ILE A 22 -4.59 -2.59 2.53
C ILE A 22 -4.32 -3.01 1.09
N ALA A 23 -3.11 -3.48 0.84
CA ALA A 23 -2.71 -4.17 -0.38
C ALA A 23 -1.99 -5.45 0.06
N ALA A 24 -2.77 -6.48 0.38
CA ALA A 24 -2.31 -7.72 0.99
C ALA A 24 -3.06 -8.93 0.40
N ASN A 25 -2.57 -10.13 0.69
CA ASN A 25 -3.32 -11.34 0.37
C ASN A 25 -4.44 -11.53 1.41
N ALA A 26 -5.67 -11.66 0.93
CA ALA A 26 -6.83 -11.93 1.79
C ALA A 26 -6.93 -13.41 2.20
N LEU A 27 -6.19 -14.30 1.53
CA LEU A 27 -6.20 -15.75 1.75
C LEU A 27 -7.62 -16.31 1.78
N ASP A 28 -8.03 -16.90 2.90
CA ASP A 28 -9.35 -17.46 3.19
C ASP A 28 -10.31 -16.45 3.85
N GLY A 29 -9.86 -15.22 4.09
CA GLY A 29 -10.63 -14.16 4.72
C GLY A 29 -11.78 -13.64 3.85
N GLY A 30 -13.01 -14.00 4.21
CA GLY A 30 -14.25 -13.47 3.61
C GLY A 30 -14.55 -14.03 2.21
N THR A 31 -15.33 -13.30 1.41
CA THR A 31 -15.72 -13.71 0.02
C THR A 31 -14.72 -13.26 -1.05
N GLY A 32 -13.53 -12.80 -0.63
CA GLY A 32 -12.57 -12.05 -1.42
C GLY A 32 -11.19 -12.69 -1.44
N HIS A 33 -11.09 -13.96 -1.81
CA HIS A 33 -9.82 -14.70 -1.85
C HIS A 33 -8.79 -14.05 -2.78
N GLY A 34 -7.52 -14.15 -2.38
CA GLY A 34 -6.36 -13.70 -3.16
C GLY A 34 -5.87 -12.29 -2.84
N TRP A 35 -4.98 -11.79 -3.69
CA TRP A 35 -4.34 -10.49 -3.51
C TRP A 35 -5.30 -9.32 -3.74
N GLN A 36 -5.33 -8.37 -2.79
CA GLN A 36 -6.17 -7.18 -2.82
C GLN A 36 -5.49 -5.96 -3.47
N GLY A 37 -4.36 -6.16 -4.15
CA GLY A 37 -3.64 -5.09 -4.83
C GLY A 37 -2.29 -5.56 -5.38
N ALA A 38 -1.98 -5.19 -6.61
CA ALA A 38 -0.67 -5.39 -7.22
C ALA A 38 -0.27 -4.15 -8.01
N ASN A 39 1.03 -3.86 -8.15
CA ASN A 39 1.53 -2.72 -8.92
C ASN A 39 0.93 -1.37 -8.51
N ASN A 40 0.52 -1.22 -7.25
CA ASN A 40 -0.08 0.01 -6.73
C ASN A 40 0.98 0.94 -6.13
N MET A 41 0.75 2.24 -6.25
CA MET A 41 1.60 3.29 -5.67
C MET A 41 0.81 4.07 -4.61
N PHE A 42 1.35 4.15 -3.41
CA PHE A 42 0.87 4.99 -2.32
C PHE A 42 1.88 6.12 -2.12
N TRP A 43 1.55 7.32 -2.60
CA TRP A 43 2.41 8.49 -2.51
C TRP A 43 1.89 9.48 -1.46
N ASN A 44 2.69 9.70 -0.41
CA ASN A 44 2.39 10.62 0.69
C ASN A 44 1.00 10.43 1.31
N THR A 45 0.55 9.18 1.42
CA THR A 45 -0.77 8.85 1.96
C THR A 45 -0.75 8.76 3.48
N LYS A 46 -1.91 8.93 4.12
CA LYS A 46 -2.06 8.92 5.57
C LYS A 46 -3.27 8.10 6.00
N ALA A 47 -3.10 7.23 6.99
CA ALA A 47 -4.17 6.48 7.61
C ALA A 47 -3.80 6.10 9.05
N ALA A 48 -4.74 5.59 9.84
CA ALA A 48 -4.45 5.08 11.18
C ALA A 48 -3.48 3.88 11.10
N THR A 49 -3.70 2.98 10.14
CA THR A 49 -2.85 1.82 9.88
C THR A 49 -2.59 1.59 8.40
N TYR A 50 -1.58 0.79 8.06
CA TYR A 50 -1.40 0.29 6.71
C TYR A 50 -0.78 -1.12 6.68
N THR A 51 -1.17 -1.89 5.67
CA THR A 51 -0.61 -3.19 5.31
C THR A 51 -0.38 -3.23 3.82
N ILE A 52 0.85 -2.99 3.38
CA ILE A 52 1.24 -3.00 1.98
C ILE A 52 2.27 -4.11 1.78
N LEU A 53 1.91 -5.13 1.01
CA LEU A 53 2.71 -6.32 0.74
C LEU A 53 2.99 -6.44 -0.76
N ALA A 54 4.01 -7.21 -1.13
CA ALA A 54 4.35 -7.50 -2.52
C ALA A 54 3.80 -8.88 -2.93
N PRO A 55 2.97 -8.97 -3.99
CA PRO A 55 2.60 -10.24 -4.59
C PRO A 55 3.81 -10.98 -5.19
N PRO A 56 3.77 -12.30 -5.43
CA PRO A 56 4.93 -13.08 -5.89
C PRO A 56 5.59 -12.60 -7.20
N THR A 57 4.81 -11.99 -8.10
CA THR A 57 5.27 -11.56 -9.43
C THR A 57 5.07 -10.06 -9.69
N ALA A 58 4.71 -9.31 -8.66
CA ALA A 58 4.40 -7.89 -8.76
C ALA A 58 4.89 -7.18 -7.50
N ASN A 59 4.86 -5.86 -7.49
CA ASN A 59 5.22 -5.11 -6.29
C ASN A 59 4.17 -4.05 -5.99
N ASN A 60 4.07 -3.65 -4.75
CA ASN A 60 3.40 -2.42 -4.38
C ASN A 60 4.47 -1.46 -3.85
N TRP A 61 4.20 -0.16 -3.91
CA TRP A 61 5.13 0.87 -3.46
C TRP A 61 4.43 1.83 -2.52
N ALA A 62 5.11 2.23 -1.44
CA ALA A 62 4.63 3.25 -0.53
C ALA A 62 5.74 4.24 -0.20
N TYR A 63 5.58 5.48 -0.62
CA TYR A 63 6.54 6.55 -0.42
C TYR A 63 5.91 7.60 0.50
N GLY A 64 6.55 7.91 1.62
CA GLY A 64 6.04 8.92 2.56
C GLY A 64 4.75 8.55 3.29
N ILE A 65 4.36 7.26 3.27
CA ILE A 65 3.14 6.78 3.93
C ILE A 65 3.20 7.01 5.43
N THR A 66 2.13 7.54 6.02
CA THR A 66 2.00 7.78 7.47
C THR A 66 0.89 6.90 8.06
N GLY A 67 1.21 6.20 9.14
CA GLY A 67 0.31 5.33 9.88
C GLY A 67 1.08 4.25 10.63
N LYS A 68 0.39 3.43 11.43
CA LYS A 68 1.02 2.25 12.04
C LYS A 68 1.05 1.09 11.04
N GLN A 69 2.23 0.60 10.70
CA GLN A 69 2.36 -0.62 9.90
C GLN A 69 1.80 -1.81 10.68
N VAL A 70 0.89 -2.56 10.07
CA VAL A 70 0.34 -3.80 10.62
C VAL A 70 0.61 -4.95 9.67
N LYS A 71 0.89 -6.13 10.22
CA LYS A 71 1.06 -7.36 9.44
C LYS A 71 -0.25 -7.71 8.74
N GLY A 72 -0.20 -8.39 7.60
CA GLY A 72 -1.41 -8.86 6.94
C GLY A 72 -2.17 -9.82 7.83
N LYS A 73 -3.49 -9.68 7.82
CA LYS A 73 -4.38 -10.56 8.54
C LYS A 73 -4.28 -11.95 7.91
N HIS A 74 -4.13 -13.00 8.71
CA HIS A 74 -3.97 -14.40 8.27
C HIS A 74 -2.58 -14.74 7.68
N ASP A 75 -1.59 -13.84 7.78
CA ASP A 75 -0.21 -14.15 7.42
C ASP A 75 0.53 -14.98 8.51
N ASP A 76 -0.09 -15.16 9.67
CA ASP A 76 0.45 -15.90 10.80
C ASP A 76 0.44 -17.41 10.54
N GLY A 77 1.63 -17.99 10.42
CA GLY A 77 1.81 -19.43 10.21
C GLY A 77 1.88 -19.88 8.75
N LEU A 78 1.98 -18.95 7.80
CA LEU A 78 2.24 -19.31 6.40
C LEU A 78 3.61 -20.01 6.26
N PRO A 79 3.73 -21.05 5.41
CA PRO A 79 5.01 -21.70 5.10
C PRO A 79 6.05 -20.71 4.56
N THR A 80 5.57 -19.69 3.84
CA THR A 80 6.37 -18.58 3.35
C THR A 80 5.72 -17.28 3.77
N THR A 81 6.41 -16.47 4.58
CA THR A 81 5.95 -15.14 4.94
C THR A 81 5.85 -14.27 3.68
N PRO A 82 4.71 -13.59 3.43
CA PRO A 82 4.58 -12.69 2.30
C PRO A 82 5.64 -11.60 2.32
N ALA A 83 6.19 -11.29 1.15
CA ALA A 83 7.16 -10.22 1.02
C ALA A 83 6.51 -8.85 1.35
N LEU A 84 7.28 -7.99 2.02
CA LEU A 84 6.88 -6.59 2.18
C LEU A 84 6.95 -5.87 0.83
N ALA A 85 6.06 -4.90 0.65
CA ALA A 85 6.15 -3.93 -0.43
C ALA A 85 7.41 -3.07 -0.29
N THR A 86 7.77 -2.34 -1.35
CA THR A 86 8.80 -1.31 -1.26
C THR A 86 8.26 -0.11 -0.49
N ILE A 87 8.72 0.07 0.74
CA ILE A 87 8.31 1.18 1.61
C ILE A 87 9.49 2.13 1.81
N VAL A 88 9.32 3.39 1.40
CA VAL A 88 10.34 4.44 1.46
C VAL A 88 9.84 5.60 2.30
N SER A 89 10.69 6.09 3.21
CA SER A 89 10.38 7.23 4.10
C SER A 89 9.08 7.07 4.92
N PRO A 90 8.85 5.94 5.62
CA PRO A 90 7.63 5.77 6.42
C PRO A 90 7.55 6.83 7.53
N GLY A 91 6.35 7.42 7.69
CA GLY A 91 6.06 8.49 8.65
C GLY A 91 6.63 9.87 8.28
N LYS A 92 7.30 9.99 7.14
CA LYS A 92 7.92 11.23 6.67
C LYS A 92 7.55 11.48 5.21
N PRO A 93 6.62 12.40 4.92
CA PRO A 93 6.26 12.75 3.55
C PRO A 93 7.49 13.08 2.71
N VAL A 94 7.53 12.59 1.47
CA VAL A 94 8.56 12.88 0.48
C VAL A 94 8.20 14.12 -0.34
N ILE A 95 9.21 14.76 -0.94
CA ILE A 95 9.04 15.90 -1.85
C ILE A 95 9.29 15.39 -3.29
N PRO A 96 8.47 15.79 -4.27
CA PRO A 96 7.33 16.70 -4.17
C PRO A 96 6.11 16.07 -3.48
N ALA A 97 5.20 16.94 -3.04
CA ALA A 97 4.02 16.51 -2.30
C ALA A 97 3.18 15.56 -3.14
N SER A 98 3.02 15.85 -4.43
CA SER A 98 2.33 14.99 -5.39
C SER A 98 3.29 14.38 -6.41
N LEU A 99 3.06 13.12 -6.76
CA LEU A 99 3.81 12.48 -7.85
C LEU A 99 3.50 13.13 -9.21
N TYR A 100 2.30 13.70 -9.38
CA TYR A 100 1.95 14.45 -10.58
C TYR A 100 2.81 15.71 -10.76
N GLU A 101 3.16 16.39 -9.68
CA GLU A 101 4.07 17.53 -9.72
C GLU A 101 5.46 17.10 -10.18
N GLN A 102 5.98 15.96 -9.67
CA GLN A 102 7.24 15.39 -10.13
C GLN A 102 7.22 15.12 -11.63
N GLN A 103 6.20 14.40 -12.09
CA GLN A 103 6.05 14.05 -13.50
C GLN A 103 5.89 15.28 -14.41
N THR A 104 5.31 16.36 -13.89
CA THR A 104 5.15 17.60 -14.66
C THR A 104 6.47 18.37 -14.72
N ALA A 105 7.25 18.40 -13.64
CA ALA A 105 8.58 18.99 -13.62
C ALA A 105 9.55 18.27 -14.57
N GLU A 106 9.46 16.95 -14.69
CA GLU A 106 10.32 16.15 -15.59
C GLU A 106 9.95 16.26 -17.08
N ARG A 107 8.75 16.75 -17.39
CA ARG A 107 8.26 16.90 -18.78
C ARG A 107 8.59 18.27 -19.40
N ASN A 108 9.10 19.20 -18.61
CA ASN A 108 9.46 20.56 -19.03
C ASN A 108 10.97 20.76 -18.91
#